data_AF-A0A4Y9XRX0-F1
#
_entry.id   AF-A0A4Y9XRX0-F1
#
_cell.length_a   1.000
_cell.length_b   1.000
_cell.length_c   1.000
_cell.angle_alpha   90.00
_cell.angle_beta   90.00
_cell.angle_gamma   90.00
#
_symmetry.space_group_name_H-M   'P 1'
#
loop_
_entity.id
_entity.type
_entity.pdbx_description
1 polymer ?
#
loop_
_entity_poly.entity_id
_entity_poly.type
_entity_poly.pdbx_seq_one_letter_code
_entity_poly.pdbx_strand_id
1 'polypeptide(L)'
;MWVEKITKGSLDVIYDAVSLPDTQLAAYEVLSPGGILVLASYDVIPEERKDSGKRVVRAWGQPNYPSENRVVAAKLYGDSEQLTSWLKEGAIKPNRVVVLPNGLEGILEGLERLRDDRVSGVKLVAQEPA
;
A
#
# COMPACT_ATOMS: atom_id res chain seq x y z
N MET A 1 2.99 -23.00 7.96
CA MET A 1 2.19 -21.75 7.88
C MET A 1 1.19 -21.85 6.71
N TRP A 2 0.05 -21.12 6.66
CA TRP A 2 -0.92 -21.28 5.55
C TRP A 2 -0.35 -20.89 4.17
N VAL A 3 0.59 -19.95 4.15
CA VAL A 3 1.28 -19.47 2.94
C VAL A 3 1.94 -20.63 2.19
N GLU A 4 2.67 -21.51 2.88
CA GLU A 4 3.35 -22.69 2.31
C GLU A 4 2.40 -23.71 1.68
N LYS A 5 1.11 -23.70 2.06
CA LYS A 5 0.10 -24.61 1.49
C LYS A 5 -0.45 -24.12 0.15
N ILE A 6 -0.34 -22.82 -0.13
CA ILE A 6 -0.93 -22.18 -1.33
C ILE A 6 0.11 -21.73 -2.35
N THR A 7 1.38 -21.59 -1.95
CA THR A 7 2.51 -21.36 -2.86
C THR A 7 3.40 -22.60 -2.97
N LYS A 8 3.92 -22.87 -4.17
CA LYS A 8 4.91 -23.94 -4.42
C LYS A 8 6.32 -23.39 -4.70
N GLY A 9 6.45 -22.07 -4.80
CA GLY A 9 7.68 -21.40 -5.19
C GLY A 9 8.20 -20.45 -4.12
N SER A 10 9.41 -19.94 -4.37
CA SER A 10 10.06 -18.91 -3.58
C SER A 10 9.23 -17.61 -3.58
N LEU A 11 9.19 -16.92 -2.44
CA LEU A 11 8.54 -15.62 -2.30
C LEU A 11 9.60 -14.53 -2.36
N ASP A 12 9.90 -14.07 -3.57
CA ASP A 12 11.03 -13.15 -3.79
C ASP A 12 10.65 -11.69 -3.55
N VAL A 13 9.36 -11.36 -3.64
CA VAL A 13 8.81 -10.05 -3.30
C VAL A 13 7.53 -10.24 -2.51
N ILE A 14 7.44 -9.57 -1.36
CA ILE A 14 6.22 -9.52 -0.55
C ILE A 14 5.85 -8.05 -0.31
N TYR A 15 4.58 -7.70 -0.49
CA TYR A 15 4.05 -6.38 -0.14
C TYR A 15 3.13 -6.52 1.08
N ASP A 16 3.57 -6.03 2.24
CA ASP A 16 2.76 -6.00 3.45
C ASP A 16 1.95 -4.69 3.51
N ALA A 17 0.68 -4.77 3.13
CA ALA A 17 -0.24 -3.65 3.13
C ALA A 17 -0.76 -3.28 4.53
N VAL A 18 -0.61 -4.16 5.53
CA VAL A 18 -1.04 -3.94 6.92
C VAL A 18 0.09 -3.26 7.70
N SER A 19 1.32 -3.76 7.54
CA SER A 19 2.56 -3.20 8.09
C SER A 19 2.53 -2.98 9.62
N LEU A 20 1.90 -3.89 10.35
CA LEU A 20 2.00 -3.96 11.82
C LEU A 20 3.16 -4.88 12.23
N PRO A 21 3.68 -4.79 13.48
CA PRO A 21 4.88 -5.54 13.87
C PRO A 21 4.80 -7.06 13.59
N ASP A 22 3.64 -7.66 13.82
CA ASP A 22 3.38 -9.07 13.58
C ASP A 22 3.29 -9.42 12.09
N THR A 23 2.62 -8.58 11.28
CA THR A 23 2.54 -8.81 9.82
C THR A 23 3.87 -8.62 9.13
N GLN A 24 4.67 -7.64 9.57
CA GLN A 24 6.01 -7.41 9.02
C GLN A 24 6.94 -8.59 9.32
N LEU A 25 6.95 -9.07 10.57
CA LEU A 25 7.78 -10.22 10.97
C LEU A 25 7.36 -11.49 10.24
N ALA A 26 6.05 -11.78 10.18
CA ALA A 26 5.54 -12.94 9.47
C ALA A 26 5.91 -12.91 7.97
N ALA A 27 5.78 -11.75 7.33
CA ALA A 27 6.19 -11.55 5.94
C ALA A 27 7.70 -11.73 5.75
N TYR A 28 8.52 -11.20 6.67
CA TYR A 28 9.97 -11.32 6.61
C TYR A 28 10.46 -12.76 6.76
N GLU A 29 9.86 -13.53 7.67
CA GLU A 29 10.22 -14.92 7.94
C GLU A 29 9.98 -15.83 6.72
N VAL A 30 8.88 -15.63 5.99
CA VAL A 30 8.55 -16.43 4.79
C VAL A 30 9.20 -15.93 3.51
N LEU A 31 9.79 -14.73 3.51
CA LEU A 31 10.50 -14.19 2.36
C LEU A 31 11.71 -15.05 2.01
N SER A 32 11.93 -15.28 0.72
CA SER A 32 13.11 -15.99 0.22
C SER A 32 14.40 -15.30 0.66
N PRO A 33 15.51 -16.04 0.84
CA PRO A 33 16.85 -15.44 0.90
C PRO A 33 17.09 -14.55 -0.33
N GLY A 34 17.60 -13.33 -0.13
CA GLY A 34 17.79 -12.37 -1.23
C GLY A 34 16.53 -11.59 -1.64
N GLY A 35 15.37 -11.91 -1.07
CA GLY A 35 14.09 -11.31 -1.42
C GLY A 35 13.92 -9.87 -0.91
N ILE A 36 12.82 -9.25 -1.34
CA ILE A 36 12.45 -7.87 -1.02
C ILE A 36 11.10 -7.85 -0.30
N LEU A 37 11.12 -7.39 0.95
CA LEU A 37 9.91 -7.03 1.68
C LEU A 37 9.62 -5.54 1.47
N VAL A 38 8.43 -5.25 0.93
CA VAL A 38 7.93 -3.90 0.72
C VAL A 38 6.86 -3.60 1.77
N LEU A 39 7.05 -2.55 2.55
CA LEU A 39 6.18 -2.14 3.64
C LEU A 39 5.40 -0.88 3.29
N ALA A 40 4.11 -0.82 3.65
CA ALA A 40 3.32 0.41 3.61
C ALA A 40 3.70 1.40 4.74
N SER A 41 4.14 0.87 5.90
CA SER A 41 4.60 1.67 7.04
C SER A 41 6.11 1.57 7.27
N TYR A 42 6.61 2.19 8.32
CA TYR A 42 8.02 2.09 8.71
C TYR A 42 8.36 0.67 9.17
N ASP A 43 9.61 0.27 8.90
CA ASP A 43 10.19 -0.98 9.36
C ASP A 43 10.29 -0.98 10.89
N VAL A 44 9.67 -1.98 11.52
CA VAL A 44 9.72 -2.23 12.96
C VAL A 44 10.11 -3.69 13.27
N ILE A 45 10.66 -4.41 12.29
CA ILE A 45 11.15 -5.77 12.49
C ILE A 45 12.38 -5.67 13.41
N PRO A 46 12.47 -6.48 14.48
CA PRO A 46 13.63 -6.44 15.37
C PRO A 46 14.91 -6.79 14.62
N GLU A 47 15.98 -6.00 14.82
CA GLU A 47 17.25 -6.16 14.09
C GLU A 47 17.89 -7.53 14.30
N GLU A 48 17.76 -8.12 15.50
CA GLU A 48 18.23 -9.47 15.81
C GLU A 48 17.52 -10.58 15.00
N ARG A 49 16.39 -10.26 14.38
CA ARG A 49 15.64 -11.16 13.51
C ARG A 49 15.99 -10.97 12.03
N LYS A 50 16.73 -9.91 11.68
CA LYS A 50 17.10 -9.62 10.30
C LYS A 50 18.37 -10.36 9.92
N ASP A 51 18.32 -11.02 8.77
CA ASP A 51 19.50 -11.48 8.05
C ASP A 51 19.97 -10.41 7.04
N SER A 52 21.28 -10.41 6.73
CA SER A 52 21.87 -9.45 5.81
C SER A 52 21.53 -9.69 4.34
N GLY A 53 20.82 -10.78 4.02
CA GLY A 53 20.52 -11.19 2.65
C GLY A 53 19.20 -10.62 2.14
N LYS A 54 18.23 -10.37 3.02
CA LYS A 54 16.91 -9.83 2.66
C LYS A 54 16.91 -8.31 2.69
N ARG A 55 16.17 -7.69 1.76
CA ARG A 55 16.01 -6.24 1.71
C ARG A 55 14.63 -5.85 2.23
N VAL A 56 14.58 -4.91 3.16
CA VAL A 56 13.33 -4.28 3.61
C VAL A 56 13.28 -2.86 3.04
N VAL A 57 12.21 -2.52 2.34
CA VAL A 57 11.99 -1.19 1.75
C VAL A 57 10.59 -0.69 2.07
N ARG A 58 10.43 0.62 2.13
CA ARG A 58 9.12 1.25 2.29
C ARG A 58 8.57 1.71 0.94
N ALA A 59 7.33 1.33 0.65
CA ALA A 59 6.55 1.95 -0.42
C ALA A 59 6.08 3.33 0.03
N TRP A 60 6.58 4.38 -0.62
CA TRP A 60 6.15 5.73 -0.37
C TRP A 60 4.93 6.06 -1.24
N GLY A 61 3.84 6.48 -0.61
CA GLY A 61 2.68 7.04 -1.32
C GLY A 61 2.94 8.41 -1.94
N GLN A 62 4.15 8.95 -1.78
CA GLN A 62 4.56 10.25 -2.26
C GLN A 62 5.33 10.10 -3.59
N PRO A 63 4.83 10.67 -4.71
CA PRO A 63 5.50 10.57 -6.00
C PRO A 63 6.83 11.35 -6.05
N ASN A 64 7.01 12.31 -5.15
CA ASN A 64 8.16 13.20 -5.12
C ASN A 64 9.20 12.85 -4.04
N TYR A 65 8.95 11.82 -3.21
CA TYR A 65 9.83 11.39 -2.13
C TYR A 65 9.84 9.85 -1.98
N PRO A 66 11.03 9.22 -1.83
CA PRO A 66 12.36 9.83 -1.95
C PRO A 66 12.62 10.32 -3.38
N SER A 67 13.71 11.04 -3.61
CA SER A 67 13.92 11.77 -4.88
C SER A 67 13.90 10.85 -6.11
N GLU A 68 14.28 9.59 -5.94
CA GLU A 68 14.28 8.53 -6.96
C GLU A 68 12.86 8.23 -7.49
N ASN A 69 11.83 8.42 -6.66
CA ASN A 69 10.43 8.21 -7.07
C ASN A 69 10.00 9.16 -8.20
N ARG A 70 10.66 10.33 -8.32
CA ARG A 70 10.31 11.32 -9.35
C ARG A 70 10.43 10.76 -10.77
N VAL A 71 11.37 9.84 -11.01
CA VAL A 71 11.57 9.24 -12.34
C VAL A 71 10.37 8.38 -12.73
N VAL A 72 9.85 7.59 -11.79
CA VAL A 72 8.66 6.76 -12.01
C VAL A 72 7.41 7.63 -12.05
N ALA A 73 7.29 8.60 -11.15
CA ALA A 73 6.17 9.52 -11.09
C ALA A 73 6.02 10.37 -12.36
N ALA A 74 7.12 10.83 -12.96
CA ALA A 74 7.09 11.58 -14.21
C ALA A 74 6.49 10.74 -15.36
N LYS A 75 6.79 9.44 -15.41
CA LYS A 75 6.19 8.53 -16.40
C LYS A 75 4.72 8.23 -16.10
N LEU A 76 4.37 8.12 -14.83
CA LEU A 76 3.01 7.77 -14.40
C LEU A 76 2.04 8.94 -14.55
N TYR A 77 2.42 10.12 -14.05
CA TYR A 77 1.57 11.32 -13.93
C TYR A 77 1.90 12.45 -14.91
N GLY A 78 3.07 12.41 -15.55
CA GLY A 78 3.49 13.47 -16.48
C GLY A 78 2.83 13.38 -17.85
N ASP A 79 3.49 13.96 -18.84
CA ASP A 79 2.94 14.13 -20.19
C ASP A 79 2.68 12.82 -20.95
N SER A 80 3.17 11.68 -20.43
CA SER A 80 2.94 10.36 -21.02
C SER A 80 1.52 9.81 -20.81
N GLU A 81 0.63 10.52 -20.09
CA GLU A 81 -0.77 10.15 -19.82
C GLU A 81 -0.98 8.70 -19.34
N GLN A 82 0.06 8.03 -18.84
CA GLN A 82 0.04 6.57 -18.72
C GLN A 82 -0.96 6.12 -17.66
N LEU A 83 -0.99 6.78 -16.50
CA LEU A 83 -2.03 6.55 -15.50
C LEU A 83 -3.42 6.84 -16.04
N THR A 84 -3.59 7.94 -16.78
CA THR A 84 -4.87 8.31 -17.40
C THR A 84 -5.35 7.23 -18.36
N SER A 85 -4.46 6.67 -19.19
CA SER A 85 -4.78 5.56 -20.08
C SER A 85 -5.22 4.32 -19.31
N TRP A 86 -4.45 3.92 -18.29
CA TRP A 86 -4.76 2.75 -17.47
C TRP A 86 -6.08 2.89 -16.70
N LEU A 87 -6.44 4.11 -16.30
CA LEU A 87 -7.75 4.41 -15.70
C LEU A 87 -8.87 4.32 -16.75
N LYS A 88 -8.68 4.90 -17.95
CA LYS A 88 -9.66 4.89 -19.04
C LYS A 88 -9.96 3.47 -19.53
N GLU A 89 -8.95 2.62 -19.67
CA GLU A 89 -9.11 1.23 -20.12
C GLU A 89 -9.45 0.25 -18.98
N GLY A 90 -9.42 0.72 -17.73
CA GLY A 90 -9.76 -0.08 -16.56
C GLY A 90 -8.69 -1.09 -16.14
N ALA A 91 -7.45 -0.94 -16.60
CA ALA A 91 -6.29 -1.68 -16.11
C ALA A 91 -6.00 -1.35 -14.63
N ILE A 92 -6.28 -0.10 -14.22
CA ILE A 92 -6.32 0.30 -12.82
C ILE A 92 -7.75 0.69 -12.47
N LYS A 93 -8.29 0.09 -11.39
CA LYS A 93 -9.61 0.41 -10.85
C LYS A 93 -9.46 0.94 -9.43
N PRO A 94 -10.18 2.01 -9.06
CA PRO A 94 -10.19 2.47 -7.69
C PRO A 94 -10.90 1.45 -6.79
N ASN A 95 -10.66 1.55 -5.48
CA ASN A 95 -11.50 0.87 -4.49
C ASN A 95 -12.96 1.33 -4.63
N ARG A 96 -13.89 0.52 -4.14
CA ARG A 96 -15.31 0.91 -4.07
C ARG A 96 -15.45 2.21 -3.28
N VAL A 97 -16.08 3.20 -3.89
CA VAL A 97 -16.23 4.53 -3.29
C VAL A 97 -17.48 4.59 -2.43
N VAL A 98 -17.36 5.19 -1.25
CA VAL A 98 -18.49 5.58 -0.40
C VAL A 98 -18.40 7.09 -0.24
N VAL A 99 -19.35 7.80 -0.83
CA VAL A 99 -19.45 9.26 -0.69
C VAL A 99 -20.02 9.58 0.70
N LEU A 100 -19.32 10.43 1.45
CA LEU A 100 -19.75 10.89 2.77
C LEU A 100 -20.88 11.92 2.62
N PRO A 101 -21.87 11.92 3.53
CA PRO A 101 -22.88 12.97 3.55
C PRO A 101 -22.29 14.32 3.97
N ASN A 102 -23.01 15.41 3.72
CA ASN A 102 -22.71 16.76 4.24
C ASN A 102 -21.41 17.41 3.73
N GLY A 103 -20.99 17.11 2.50
CA GLY A 103 -19.83 17.78 1.90
C GLY A 103 -18.54 17.58 2.70
N LEU A 104 -17.74 18.63 2.85
CA LEU A 104 -16.53 18.59 3.66
C LEU A 104 -16.78 18.37 5.16
N GLU A 105 -17.95 18.70 5.71
CA GLU A 105 -18.27 18.43 7.12
C GLU A 105 -18.30 16.92 7.43
N GLY A 106 -18.66 16.09 6.43
CA GLY A 106 -18.66 14.64 6.54
C GLY A 106 -17.29 14.02 6.83
N ILE A 107 -16.19 14.76 6.62
CA ILE A 107 -14.82 14.28 6.89
C ILE A 107 -14.66 13.86 8.35
N LEU A 108 -15.26 14.60 9.29
CA LEU A 108 -15.12 14.31 10.73
C LEU A 108 -15.65 12.91 11.06
N GLU A 109 -16.89 12.61 10.64
CA GLU A 109 -17.48 11.28 10.83
C GLU A 109 -16.68 10.20 10.08
N GLY A 110 -16.20 10.50 8.86
CA GLY A 110 -15.37 9.59 8.08
C GLY A 110 -14.07 9.20 8.80
N LEU A 111 -13.41 10.16 9.45
CA LEU A 111 -12.20 9.93 10.25
C LEU A 111 -12.50 9.13 11.52
N GLU A 112 -13.63 9.37 12.20
CA GLU A 112 -14.05 8.56 13.34
C GLU A 112 -14.29 7.10 12.93
N ARG A 113 -14.96 6.87 11.79
CA ARG A 113 -15.15 5.52 11.25
C ARG A 113 -13.83 4.80 10.96
N LEU A 114 -12.84 5.52 10.43
CA LEU A 114 -11.49 4.97 10.20
C LEU A 114 -10.79 4.63 11.53
N ARG A 115 -10.86 5.54 12.52
CA ARG A 115 -10.26 5.34 13.85
C ARG A 115 -10.87 4.14 14.58
N ASP A 116 -12.17 3.90 14.41
CA ASP A 116 -12.89 2.82 15.08
C ASP A 116 -12.86 1.50 14.27
N ASP A 117 -12.01 1.39 13.24
CA ASP A 117 -11.91 0.22 12.34
C ASP A 117 -13.24 -0.18 11.65
N ARG A 118 -14.14 0.79 11.43
CA ARG A 118 -15.46 0.60 10.80
C ARG A 118 -15.46 0.78 9.28
N VAL A 119 -14.29 0.71 8.64
CA VAL A 119 -14.12 0.88 7.19
C VAL A 119 -13.39 -0.34 6.63
N SER A 120 -14.06 -1.12 5.79
CA SER A 120 -13.49 -2.33 5.19
C SER A 120 -13.70 -2.36 3.67
N GLY A 121 -12.61 -2.41 2.92
CA GLY A 121 -12.63 -2.57 1.46
C GLY A 121 -13.34 -1.44 0.70
N VAL A 122 -13.33 -0.21 1.23
CA VAL A 122 -13.92 0.98 0.59
C VAL A 122 -13.01 2.21 0.76
N LYS A 123 -13.17 3.19 -0.13
CA LYS A 123 -12.59 4.52 0.00
C LYS A 123 -13.69 5.52 0.36
N LEU A 124 -13.58 6.14 1.53
CA LEU A 124 -14.44 7.26 1.92
C LEU A 124 -14.03 8.51 1.13
N VAL A 125 -15.00 9.21 0.55
CA VAL A 125 -14.79 10.43 -0.24
C VAL A 125 -15.76 11.50 0.20
N ALA A 126 -15.26 12.66 0.62
CA ALA A 126 -16.07 13.86 0.78
C ALA A 126 -16.20 14.57 -0.57
N GLN A 127 -17.39 15.07 -0.88
CA GLN A 127 -17.69 15.73 -2.15
C GLN A 127 -18.56 16.94 -1.89
N GLU A 128 -18.11 18.13 -2.31
CA GLU A 128 -18.93 19.34 -2.26
C GLU A 128 -20.17 19.21 -3.16
N PRO A 129 -21.33 19.72 -2.74
CA PRO A 129 -22.49 19.82 -3.62
C PRO A 129 -22.13 20.61 -4.89
N ALA A 130 -22.58 20.10 -6.03
CA ALA A 130 -22.43 20.79 -7.31
C ALA A 130 -23.31 22.05 -7.41
#